data_AF-A0A1D7QAK3-F1
#
_entry.id   AF-A0A1D7QAK3-F1
#
_cell.length_a   1.000
_cell.length_b   1.000
_cell.length_c   1.000
_cell.angle_alpha   90.00
_cell.angle_beta   90.00
_cell.angle_gamma   90.00
#
_symmetry.space_group_name_H-M   'P 1'
#
loop_
_entity.id
_entity.type
_entity.pdbx_description
1 polymer ?
#
loop_
_entity_poly.entity_id
_entity_poly.type
_entity_poly.pdbx_seq_one_letter_code
_entity_poly.pdbx_strand_id
1 'polypeptide(L)'
;MYPKLAKAYPTNKLPDLRGEFIRGWDDGRGIDAGRTLLSGQDGTSFSHYGGNFDIGSGHSINNYDQIVSNQPGFSRFSFAGPSRGDGVNYVTIRPRNIAFNYIVRAA
;
A
#
# COMPACT_ATOMS: atom_id res chain seq x y z
N MET A 1 31.13 9.78 19.83
CA MET A 1 30.94 8.84 18.70
C MET A 1 29.99 7.73 19.15
N TYR A 2 29.17 7.17 18.27
CA TYR A 2 28.14 6.18 18.63
C TYR A 2 28.51 4.77 18.14
N PRO A 3 29.31 3.97 18.88
CA PRO A 3 29.89 2.73 18.37
C PRO A 3 28.84 1.65 18.04
N LYS A 4 27.77 1.53 18.85
CA LYS A 4 26.66 0.60 18.55
C LYS A 4 25.91 1.00 17.26
N LEU A 5 25.80 2.30 16.98
CA LEU A 5 25.14 2.81 15.77
C LEU A 5 26.01 2.58 14.53
N ALA A 6 27.33 2.80 14.62
CA ALA A 6 28.27 2.52 13.54
C ALA A 6 28.32 1.02 13.16
N LYS A 7 28.08 0.11 14.13
CA LYS A 7 27.93 -1.32 13.84
C LYS A 7 26.67 -1.64 13.03
N ALA A 8 25.57 -0.92 13.26
CA ALA A 8 24.31 -1.09 12.53
C ALA A 8 24.30 -0.35 11.17
N TYR A 9 25.01 0.78 11.06
CA TYR A 9 25.12 1.61 9.87
C TYR A 9 26.60 1.85 9.52
N PRO A 10 27.30 0.88 8.89
CA PRO A 10 28.75 0.97 8.62
C PRO A 10 29.17 2.14 7.72
N THR A 11 28.24 2.66 6.91
CA THR A 11 28.43 3.84 6.07
C THR A 11 28.40 5.16 6.84
N ASN A 12 28.12 5.12 8.16
CA ASN A 12 27.87 6.27 9.03
C ASN A 12 26.74 7.20 8.54
N LYS A 13 25.82 6.67 7.71
CA LYS A 13 24.63 7.37 7.22
C LYS A 13 23.38 6.62 7.66
N LEU A 14 22.42 7.34 8.20
CA LEU A 14 21.08 6.83 8.47
C LEU A 14 20.23 6.91 7.18
N PRO A 15 19.24 6.01 6.99
CA PRO A 15 18.24 6.20 5.96
C PRO A 15 17.45 7.48 6.22
N ASP A 16 17.16 8.24 5.16
CA ASP A 16 16.28 9.41 5.26
C ASP A 16 14.82 8.93 5.23
N LEU A 17 14.19 8.93 6.40
CA LEU A 17 12.81 8.46 6.59
C LEU A 17 11.79 9.60 6.61
N ARG A 18 12.20 10.84 6.27
CA ARG A 18 11.31 12.01 6.33
C ARG A 18 10.19 11.90 5.30
N GLY A 19 8.96 11.70 5.77
CA GLY A 19 7.78 11.50 4.93
C GLY A 19 7.51 10.05 4.53
N GLU A 20 8.32 9.09 4.99
CA GLU A 20 8.01 7.67 4.86
C GLU A 20 7.17 7.17 6.04
N PHE A 21 6.18 6.34 5.76
CA PHE A 21 5.56 5.54 6.81
C PHE A 21 6.43 4.32 7.10
N ILE A 22 6.64 4.05 8.37
CA ILE A 22 7.38 2.88 8.81
C ILE A 22 6.44 1.67 8.81
N ARG A 23 6.79 0.64 8.04
CA ARG A 23 6.18 -0.70 8.11
C ARG A 23 7.18 -1.65 8.77
N GLY A 24 6.71 -2.47 9.71
CA GLY A 24 7.55 -3.48 10.35
C GLY A 24 8.05 -4.48 9.31
N TRP A 25 9.37 -4.64 9.22
CA TRP A 25 9.94 -5.73 8.44
C TRP A 25 9.49 -7.08 9.03
N ASP A 26 9.03 -7.99 8.17
CA ASP A 26 8.25 -9.16 8.56
C ASP A 26 9.03 -10.19 9.39
N ASP A 27 10.32 -10.37 9.08
CA ASP A 27 11.28 -11.27 9.75
C ASP A 27 10.72 -12.66 10.15
N GLY A 28 9.84 -13.22 9.31
CA GLY A 28 9.26 -14.56 9.49
C GLY A 28 7.85 -14.62 10.09
N ARG A 29 7.15 -13.49 10.29
CA ARG A 29 5.74 -13.49 10.72
C ARG A 29 4.77 -13.91 9.60
N GLY A 30 5.13 -13.73 8.34
CA GLY A 30 4.34 -14.10 7.16
C GLY A 30 3.25 -13.11 6.74
N ILE A 31 3.26 -11.88 7.25
CA ILE A 31 2.27 -10.83 6.96
C ILE A 31 2.73 -9.90 5.83
N ASP A 32 3.99 -9.46 5.83
CA ASP A 32 4.62 -8.63 4.79
C ASP A 32 5.77 -9.42 4.11
N ALA A 33 5.47 -10.68 3.77
CA ALA A 33 6.46 -11.67 3.33
C ALA A 33 7.17 -11.28 2.01
N GLY A 34 8.45 -11.65 1.89
CA GLY A 34 9.25 -11.39 0.68
C GLY A 34 9.79 -9.95 0.57
N ARG A 35 9.50 -9.06 1.52
CA ARG A 35 10.00 -7.69 1.54
C ARG A 35 11.44 -7.62 2.05
N THR A 36 12.32 -7.03 1.23
CA THR A 36 13.71 -6.73 1.63
C THR A 36 13.74 -5.61 2.66
N LEU A 37 14.59 -5.74 3.70
CA LEU A 37 14.82 -4.68 4.67
C LEU A 37 15.29 -3.39 3.95
N LEU A 38 14.76 -2.23 4.39
CA LEU A 38 14.90 -0.91 3.77
C LEU A 38 14.31 -0.75 2.36
N SER A 39 13.54 -1.71 1.84
CA SER A 39 12.84 -1.51 0.55
C SER A 39 11.65 -0.56 0.69
N GLY A 40 11.55 0.41 -0.22
CA GLY A 40 10.39 1.28 -0.37
C GLY A 40 9.19 0.56 -1.01
N GLN A 41 8.01 1.13 -0.85
CA GLN A 41 6.76 0.71 -1.47
C GLN A 41 5.91 1.97 -1.64
N ASP A 42 5.41 2.24 -2.86
CA ASP A 42 4.61 3.43 -3.13
C ASP A 42 3.29 3.43 -2.33
N GLY A 43 2.54 4.54 -2.33
CA GLY A 43 1.18 4.59 -1.77
C GLY A 43 0.12 4.01 -2.70
N THR A 44 -0.98 3.51 -2.15
CA THR A 44 -2.14 3.06 -2.94
C THR A 44 -2.83 4.26 -3.61
N SER A 45 -2.90 4.23 -4.93
CA SER A 45 -3.51 5.29 -5.74
C SER A 45 -4.94 4.91 -6.09
N PHE A 46 -5.92 5.61 -5.51
CA PHE A 46 -7.34 5.45 -5.78
C PHE A 46 -7.83 6.52 -6.78
N SER A 47 -8.48 6.09 -7.85
CA SER A 47 -9.13 6.95 -8.85
C SER A 47 -10.60 6.55 -9.01
N HIS A 48 -11.48 7.55 -9.05
CA HIS A 48 -12.91 7.41 -9.27
C HIS A 48 -13.33 8.33 -10.41
N TYR A 49 -14.00 7.78 -11.41
CA TYR A 49 -14.65 8.52 -12.47
C TYR A 49 -16.17 8.31 -12.40
N GLY A 50 -16.92 9.39 -12.15
CA GLY A 50 -18.37 9.42 -12.30
C GLY A 50 -18.76 10.08 -13.62
N GLY A 51 -19.45 9.35 -14.49
CA GLY A 51 -19.96 9.86 -15.77
C GLY A 51 -21.49 9.90 -15.81
N ASN A 52 -22.04 10.55 -16.85
CA ASN A 52 -23.47 10.49 -17.15
C ASN A 52 -23.89 9.10 -17.66
N PHE A 53 -25.20 8.84 -17.66
CA PHE A 53 -25.82 7.55 -17.98
C PHE A 53 -25.28 6.87 -19.26
N ASP A 54 -24.91 7.64 -20.29
CA ASP A 54 -24.43 7.13 -21.58
C ASP A 54 -22.89 6.90 -21.65
N ILE A 55 -22.14 7.42 -20.67
CA ILE A 55 -20.66 7.39 -20.62
C ILE A 55 -20.18 6.37 -19.56
N GLY A 56 -21.01 6.10 -18.55
CA GLY A 56 -20.74 5.14 -17.48
C GLY A 56 -19.84 5.69 -16.36
N SER A 57 -19.79 4.97 -15.25
CA SER A 57 -18.98 5.30 -14.06
C SER A 57 -18.10 4.11 -13.67
N GLY A 58 -16.98 4.36 -12.99
CA GLY A 58 -16.08 3.30 -12.56
C GLY A 58 -14.92 3.76 -11.67
N HIS A 59 -14.23 2.79 -11.08
CA HIS A 59 -13.07 2.99 -10.21
C HIS A 59 -11.85 2.28 -10.77
N SER A 60 -10.68 2.90 -10.64
CA SER A 60 -9.37 2.32 -10.99
C SER A 60 -8.43 2.54 -9.82
N ILE A 61 -7.72 1.48 -9.40
CA ILE A 61 -6.96 1.52 -8.14
C ILE A 61 -5.66 0.74 -8.32
N ASN A 62 -4.54 1.43 -8.12
CA ASN A 62 -3.20 0.90 -8.36
C ASN A 62 -2.42 0.77 -7.05
N ASN A 63 -1.55 -0.24 -6.97
CA ASN A 63 -0.60 -0.51 -5.89
C ASN A 63 -1.23 -0.83 -4.51
N TYR A 64 -1.37 -2.13 -4.18
CA TYR A 64 -2.35 -2.62 -3.19
C TYR A 64 -1.81 -3.55 -2.09
N ASP A 65 -2.70 -3.97 -1.19
CA ASP A 65 -2.42 -4.85 -0.03
C ASP A 65 -3.69 -5.62 0.47
N GLN A 66 -4.50 -6.17 -0.46
CA GLN A 66 -5.82 -6.85 -0.26
C GLN A 66 -7.04 -5.91 -0.08
N ILE A 67 -8.30 -6.23 -0.45
CA ILE A 67 -8.91 -7.27 -1.35
C ILE A 67 -9.54 -6.52 -2.56
N VAL A 68 -9.75 -7.18 -3.72
CA VAL A 68 -10.19 -6.53 -4.98
C VAL A 68 -11.20 -7.34 -5.80
N SER A 69 -12.21 -6.66 -6.37
CA SER A 69 -12.88 -6.94 -7.68
C SER A 69 -13.80 -5.75 -8.01
N ASN A 70 -13.99 -5.26 -9.24
CA ASN A 70 -13.57 -5.68 -10.59
C ASN A 70 -13.31 -4.33 -11.36
N GLN A 71 -12.07 -4.06 -11.82
CA GLN A 71 -11.59 -2.74 -12.31
C GLN A 71 -11.92 -2.43 -13.81
N PRO A 72 -11.15 -1.63 -14.57
CA PRO A 72 -10.84 -1.95 -15.99
C PRO A 72 -9.32 -2.12 -16.26
N GLY A 73 -8.77 -2.93 -17.19
CA GLY A 73 -9.32 -3.92 -18.14
C GLY A 73 -9.78 -5.22 -17.48
N PHE A 74 -11.02 -5.14 -17.07
CA PHE A 74 -11.78 -5.77 -15.99
C PHE A 74 -13.20 -5.09 -16.21
N SER A 75 -14.22 -5.24 -15.34
CA SER A 75 -15.56 -4.63 -15.57
C SER A 75 -15.69 -3.09 -15.49
N ARG A 76 -16.13 -2.49 -16.61
CA ARG A 76 -17.12 -1.41 -16.54
C ARG A 76 -18.48 -2.02 -16.19
N PHE A 77 -19.25 -1.43 -15.28
CA PHE A 77 -20.64 -1.81 -15.04
C PHE A 77 -21.59 -0.75 -15.64
N SER A 78 -22.46 -1.18 -16.55
CA SER A 78 -23.47 -0.32 -17.19
C SER A 78 -24.77 -0.40 -16.39
N PHE A 79 -25.28 0.75 -15.95
CA PHE A 79 -26.50 0.84 -15.14
C PHE A 79 -27.75 0.87 -16.04
N ALA A 80 -28.09 -0.26 -16.66
CA ALA A 80 -29.29 -0.37 -17.50
C ALA A 80 -30.50 -0.86 -16.67
N GLY A 81 -31.29 0.06 -16.12
CA GLY A 81 -32.56 -0.22 -15.45
C GLY A 81 -32.68 0.33 -14.03
N PRO A 82 -33.87 0.23 -13.39
CA PRO A 82 -34.09 0.72 -12.03
C PRO A 82 -33.25 -0.08 -11.04
N SER A 83 -32.58 0.65 -10.13
CA SER A 83 -31.54 0.12 -9.25
C SER A 83 -31.94 -1.16 -8.52
N ARG A 84 -31.28 -2.26 -8.87
CA ARG A 84 -31.13 -3.46 -8.03
C ARG A 84 -29.71 -3.42 -7.51
N GLY A 85 -29.53 -2.82 -6.34
CA GLY A 85 -28.21 -2.49 -5.83
C GLY A 85 -27.39 -3.71 -5.43
N ASP A 86 -26.08 -3.65 -5.66
CA ASP A 86 -25.08 -4.59 -5.18
C ASP A 86 -23.83 -3.84 -4.69
N GLY A 87 -23.47 -4.05 -3.42
CA GLY A 87 -22.11 -3.88 -2.88
C GLY A 87 -21.48 -2.48 -2.75
N VAL A 88 -21.24 -2.03 -1.51
CA VAL A 88 -20.20 -1.02 -1.22
C VAL A 88 -18.85 -1.74 -1.11
N ASN A 89 -17.94 -1.48 -2.04
CA ASN A 89 -16.57 -2.00 -1.97
C ASN A 89 -15.69 -1.12 -1.07
N TYR A 90 -15.28 -1.66 0.08
CA TYR A 90 -14.30 -1.01 0.95
C TYR A 90 -12.87 -1.26 0.45
N VAL A 91 -12.07 -0.19 0.43
CA VAL A 91 -10.72 -0.18 -0.13
C VAL A 91 -9.73 0.22 0.96
N THR A 92 -8.80 -0.68 1.29
CA THR A 92 -7.68 -0.35 2.17
C THR A 92 -6.63 0.43 1.38
N ILE A 93 -6.45 1.70 1.73
CA ILE A 93 -5.39 2.56 1.18
C ILE A 93 -4.20 2.52 2.15
N ARG A 94 -3.01 2.17 1.67
CA ARG A 94 -1.77 2.34 2.42
C ARG A 94 -0.97 3.54 1.89
N PRO A 95 -0.34 4.35 2.76
CA PRO A 95 0.60 5.36 2.33
C PRO A 95 1.90 4.72 1.79
N ARG A 96 2.74 5.52 1.13
CA ARG A 96 4.11 5.12 0.81
C ARG A 96 4.85 4.73 2.08
N ASN A 97 5.55 3.61 2.05
CA ASN A 97 6.18 3.05 3.24
C ASN A 97 7.49 2.33 2.94
N ILE A 98 8.27 2.14 3.99
CA ILE A 98 9.55 1.43 3.97
C ILE A 98 9.53 0.27 4.99
N ALA A 99 10.04 -0.88 4.58
CA ALA A 99 10.21 -2.03 5.47
C ALA A 99 11.39 -1.76 6.41
N PHE A 100 11.12 -1.52 7.69
CA PHE A 100 12.13 -1.12 8.66
C PHE A 100 12.04 -1.99 9.93
N ASN A 101 13.20 -2.36 10.47
CA ASN A 101 13.27 -3.11 11.72
C ASN A 101 13.43 -2.15 12.91
N TYR A 102 12.31 -1.76 13.51
CA TYR A 102 12.24 -0.94 14.72
C TYR A 102 11.91 -1.75 15.99
N ILE A 103 11.55 -3.03 15.85
CA ILE A 103 11.20 -3.90 16.98
C ILE A 103 12.48 -4.61 17.46
N VAL A 104 13.39 -3.80 18.01
CA VAL A 104 14.64 -4.31 18.60
C VAL A 104 14.42 -4.66 20.07
N ARG A 105 14.70 -5.92 20.44
CA ARG A 105 14.84 -6.29 21.86
C ARG A 105 16.17 -5.76 22.37
N ALA A 106 16.13 -4.95 23.42
CA ALA A 106 17.33 -4.66 24.19
C ALA A 106 17.80 -5.94 24.92
N ALA A 107 19.12 -6.11 25.00
CA ALA A 107 19.81 -7.09 25.82
C ALA A 107 20.69 -6.34 26.83
#